data_AF-A0A944FVZ5-F1
#
_entry.id   AF-A0A944FVZ5-F1
#
_cell.length_a   1.000
_cell.length_b   1.000
_cell.length_c   1.000
_cell.angle_alpha   90.00
_cell.angle_beta   90.00
_cell.angle_gamma   90.00
#
_symmetry.space_group_name_H-M   'P 1'
#
loop_
_entity.id
_entity.type
_entity.pdbx_description
1 polymer ?
#
loop_
_entity_poly.entity_id
_entity_poly.type
_entity_poly.pdbx_seq_one_letter_code
_entity_poly.pdbx_strand_id
1 'polypeptide(L)'
;MSIPFELPTEDRASSPYTGYTRAHWEAVADGLLAAAWRWATPGGALLDLPGRPSRSGVRSDGLEGYARTFLAAAFRVAGAGGDDPRGWLDRYAEGLASGTRTPGRDDTESWPLILDHDVQGQPMVESASVALGLRLTAPWLWKHLDAGVQDRAEEWLRGALRHTPAPNNWYLFPYTVAGFLESVGRGDAETAAARHRALELLEGWYRGGGWYADGDGRAFDHYNGWALHLYPVLDAHLGGDAEAGARYGERLRAHLDGFSLLFGGDGAPLHFGRSLTYRFAASAAVGLGALTGHTPLAPGVSRRLASGSLRYFLDRGALTGDGLLSLGWHGPHEAVLQSYSGPASPYWASKAFVSLLAPADHPLWTATEEPAPAEVSDRVLALPSPGLLVQATRADGIVRLHNHGSDHVRPHEGESAAEDDPHYGRQAYSTRTGPTAPGNVADNHLSVEVAGRPSVRRRIEPLGAGHGDGWGWAASRHRPVFAGGPPMVPGLRVDSVTVVRGAYELRVHRVAGAPAGARVTQTGWATGPDEPLVSSLHALHGFDPAPEPLRAPQGTAYVRWARVPRLAGPADGTSLHVCLAALTAAPGPGPLAQAVTEFTTDGTTGVELAWADGGGRTRVSFDPVRVTHEAG
;
A
#
# COMPACT_ATOMS: atom_id res chain seq x y z
N MET A 1 -14.41 -4.37 19.76
CA MET A 1 -13.40 -4.72 20.77
C MET A 1 -12.78 -3.42 21.25
N SER A 2 -12.45 -3.29 22.54
CA SER A 2 -11.83 -2.09 23.09
C SER A 2 -10.31 -2.10 22.90
N ILE A 3 -9.72 -0.93 22.72
CA ILE A 3 -8.27 -0.74 22.76
C ILE A 3 -7.78 -1.14 24.17
N PRO A 4 -6.81 -2.07 24.32
CA PRO A 4 -6.45 -2.66 25.62
C PRO A 4 -5.43 -1.83 26.42
N PHE A 5 -5.26 -0.57 26.07
CA PHE A 5 -4.46 0.42 26.80
C PHE A 5 -5.18 1.78 26.77
N GLU A 6 -4.89 2.61 27.76
CA GLU A 6 -5.52 3.91 27.93
C GLU A 6 -5.06 4.90 26.86
N LEU A 7 -6.02 5.58 26.23
CA LEU A 7 -5.76 6.72 25.37
C LEU A 7 -6.14 8.02 26.10
N PRO A 8 -5.46 9.14 25.81
CA PRO A 8 -5.90 10.45 26.29
C PRO A 8 -7.34 10.76 25.86
N THR A 9 -7.96 11.75 26.51
CA THR A 9 -9.24 12.27 26.05
C THR A 9 -9.08 12.93 24.68
N GLU A 10 -10.02 12.65 23.77
CA GLU A 10 -10.03 13.27 22.44
C GLU A 10 -10.09 14.81 22.55
N ASP A 11 -9.23 15.50 21.80
CA ASP A 11 -9.26 16.96 21.69
C ASP A 11 -9.91 17.35 20.35
N ARG A 12 -11.22 17.60 20.39
CA ARG A 12 -12.00 18.01 19.22
C ARG A 12 -11.86 19.50 18.88
N ALA A 13 -11.17 20.29 19.71
CA ALA A 13 -10.89 21.69 19.40
C ALA A 13 -9.69 21.82 18.44
N SER A 14 -8.59 21.12 18.73
CA SER A 14 -7.43 21.09 17.82
C SER A 14 -7.52 19.99 16.75
N SER A 15 -8.22 18.89 17.03
CA SER A 15 -8.47 17.80 16.06
C SER A 15 -9.96 17.58 15.85
N PRO A 16 -10.68 18.48 15.16
CA PRO A 16 -12.11 18.35 14.93
C PRO A 16 -12.52 17.01 14.29
N TYR A 17 -11.67 16.40 13.45
CA TYR A 17 -12.03 15.19 12.70
C TYR A 17 -11.66 13.91 13.43
N THR A 18 -10.48 13.84 14.04
CA THR A 18 -9.98 12.61 14.67
C THR A 18 -10.02 12.63 16.19
N GLY A 19 -9.95 13.82 16.81
CA GLY A 19 -9.69 13.99 18.24
C GLY A 19 -8.25 13.66 18.67
N TYR A 20 -7.41 13.17 17.76
CA TYR A 20 -6.08 12.66 18.09
C TYR A 20 -5.02 13.76 18.06
N THR A 21 -4.22 13.79 19.11
CA THR A 21 -3.10 14.72 19.33
C THR A 21 -1.79 13.94 19.35
N ARG A 22 -0.65 14.64 19.46
CA ARG A 22 0.66 13.98 19.67
C ARG A 22 0.63 12.99 20.85
N ALA A 23 -0.06 13.34 21.93
CA ALA A 23 -0.20 12.46 23.11
C ALA A 23 -0.92 11.13 22.79
N HIS A 24 -1.86 11.12 21.84
CA HIS A 24 -2.50 9.88 21.40
C HIS A 24 -1.51 8.98 20.64
N TRP A 25 -0.68 9.59 19.79
CA TRP A 25 0.37 8.86 19.06
C TRP A 25 1.42 8.28 20.01
N GLU A 26 1.82 9.04 21.03
CA GLU A 26 2.72 8.56 22.08
C GLU A 26 2.10 7.40 22.88
N ALA A 27 0.84 7.54 23.31
CA ALA A 27 0.12 6.49 24.04
C ALA A 27 -0.03 5.21 23.22
N VAL A 28 -0.31 5.32 21.91
CA VAL A 28 -0.39 4.16 21.01
C VAL A 28 0.98 3.51 20.85
N ALA A 29 2.06 4.29 20.64
CA ALA A 29 3.41 3.75 20.58
C ALA A 29 3.75 2.98 21.87
N ASP A 30 3.55 3.60 23.04
CA ASP A 30 3.83 3.00 24.34
C ASP A 30 2.96 1.75 24.61
N GLY A 31 1.69 1.77 24.23
CA GLY A 31 0.78 0.63 24.36
C GLY A 31 1.20 -0.56 23.49
N LEU A 32 1.57 -0.30 22.23
CA LEU A 32 2.06 -1.34 21.31
C LEU A 32 3.39 -1.94 21.76
N LEU A 33 4.31 -1.11 22.29
CA LEU A 33 5.58 -1.55 22.86
C LEU A 33 5.37 -2.39 24.11
N ALA A 34 4.55 -1.92 25.05
CA ALA A 34 4.25 -2.65 26.28
C ALA A 34 3.61 -4.01 26.00
N ALA A 35 2.71 -4.09 25.01
CA ALA A 35 2.10 -5.34 24.60
C ALA A 35 3.13 -6.33 24.04
N ALA A 36 4.02 -5.88 23.15
CA ALA A 36 5.04 -6.71 22.51
C ALA A 36 6.10 -7.21 23.51
N TRP A 37 6.57 -6.34 24.41
CA TRP A 37 7.62 -6.67 25.38
C TRP A 37 7.25 -7.74 26.40
N ARG A 38 5.96 -8.09 26.54
CA ARG A 38 5.54 -9.25 27.36
C ARG A 38 5.96 -10.59 26.78
N TRP A 39 6.38 -10.60 25.52
CA TRP A 39 6.81 -11.79 24.77
C TRP A 39 8.32 -11.80 24.52
N ALA A 40 9.08 -10.98 25.27
CA ALA A 40 10.52 -10.94 25.16
C ALA A 40 11.16 -12.22 25.69
N THR A 41 12.24 -12.65 25.04
CA THR A 41 13.15 -13.67 25.57
C THR A 41 13.83 -13.16 26.86
N PRO A 42 14.38 -14.04 27.71
CA PRO A 42 15.01 -13.64 28.98
C PRO A 42 16.06 -12.52 28.86
N GLY A 43 16.85 -12.50 27.78
CA GLY A 43 17.83 -11.48 27.47
C GLY A 43 17.33 -10.35 26.57
N GLY A 44 16.04 -10.37 26.20
CA GLY A 44 15.38 -9.34 25.38
C GLY A 44 15.80 -9.32 23.91
N ALA A 45 16.54 -10.32 23.42
CA ALA A 45 17.07 -10.31 22.07
C ALA A 45 16.01 -10.61 21.00
N LEU A 46 14.96 -11.37 21.33
CA LEU A 46 13.86 -11.70 20.42
C LEU A 46 12.52 -11.40 21.12
N LEU A 47 11.51 -11.02 20.34
CA LEU A 47 10.12 -10.91 20.82
C LEU A 47 9.25 -11.96 20.13
N ASP A 48 8.99 -13.08 20.81
CA ASP A 48 8.29 -14.24 20.27
C ASP A 48 6.76 -14.08 20.36
N LEU A 49 6.22 -13.16 19.52
CA LEU A 49 4.80 -12.87 19.49
C LEU A 49 3.97 -14.11 19.06
N PRO A 50 2.77 -14.32 19.65
CA PRO A 50 1.94 -15.49 19.34
C PRO A 50 1.35 -15.39 17.94
N GLY A 51 1.34 -16.50 17.20
CA GLY A 51 0.69 -16.60 15.89
C GLY A 51 1.31 -17.65 14.98
N ARG A 52 0.87 -17.67 13.71
CA ARG A 52 1.48 -18.52 12.68
C ARG A 52 2.88 -18.01 12.32
N PRO A 53 3.90 -18.87 12.22
CA PRO A 53 5.22 -18.45 11.78
C PRO A 53 5.23 -18.06 10.30
N SER A 54 6.17 -17.18 9.93
CA SER A 54 6.49 -16.91 8.52
C SER A 54 7.28 -18.07 7.90
N ARG A 55 7.48 -18.04 6.58
CA ARG A 55 8.41 -18.95 5.89
C ARG A 55 9.86 -18.85 6.39
N SER A 56 10.23 -17.76 7.06
CA SER A 56 11.58 -17.51 7.58
C SER A 56 11.80 -18.15 8.95
N GLY A 57 10.74 -18.66 9.58
CA GLY A 57 10.78 -19.41 10.83
C GLY A 57 10.77 -18.54 12.08
N VAL A 58 10.44 -19.18 13.20
CA VAL A 58 10.14 -18.53 14.49
C VAL A 58 11.26 -17.60 14.99
N ARG A 59 12.52 -17.97 14.76
CA ARG A 59 13.66 -17.15 15.21
C ARG A 59 13.79 -15.85 14.41
N SER A 60 13.57 -15.92 13.10
CA SER A 60 13.52 -14.71 12.26
C SER A 60 12.32 -13.85 12.65
N ASP A 61 11.18 -14.47 12.97
CA ASP A 61 9.99 -13.76 13.44
C ASP A 61 10.20 -13.08 14.82
N GLY A 62 11.01 -13.68 15.70
CA GLY A 62 11.41 -13.09 16.98
C GLY A 62 12.33 -11.87 16.81
N LEU A 63 13.31 -11.95 15.90
CA LEU A 63 14.15 -10.80 15.52
C LEU A 63 13.28 -9.70 14.87
N GLU A 64 12.31 -10.11 14.06
CA GLU A 64 11.33 -9.22 13.45
C GLU A 64 10.55 -8.44 14.51
N GLY A 65 10.12 -9.12 15.58
CA GLY A 65 9.50 -8.51 16.75
C GLY A 65 10.40 -7.48 17.42
N TYR A 66 11.66 -7.84 17.71
CA TYR A 66 12.65 -6.93 18.28
C TYR A 66 12.86 -5.69 17.39
N ALA A 67 13.19 -5.89 16.12
CA ALA A 67 13.64 -4.83 15.23
C ALA A 67 12.52 -3.82 14.90
N ARG A 68 11.31 -4.32 14.63
CA ARG A 68 10.17 -3.47 14.24
C ARG A 68 9.58 -2.70 15.41
N THR A 69 9.63 -3.26 16.62
CA THR A 69 9.23 -2.54 17.83
C THR A 69 10.31 -1.56 18.26
N PHE A 70 11.60 -1.90 18.11
CA PHE A 70 12.70 -0.96 18.37
C PHE A 70 12.55 0.30 17.53
N LEU A 71 12.12 0.18 16.29
CA LEU A 71 11.84 1.33 15.44
C LEU A 71 10.76 2.26 16.02
N ALA A 72 9.67 1.73 16.59
CA ALA A 72 8.65 2.56 17.26
C ALA A 72 9.22 3.25 18.51
N ALA A 73 9.96 2.51 19.34
CA ALA A 73 10.61 3.08 20.52
C ALA A 73 11.61 4.18 20.15
N ALA A 74 12.41 3.97 19.11
CA ALA A 74 13.38 4.94 18.63
C ALA A 74 12.72 6.24 18.16
N PHE A 75 11.66 6.16 17.36
CA PHE A 75 10.91 7.36 16.96
C PHE A 75 10.28 8.09 18.17
N ARG A 76 9.69 7.33 19.10
CA ARG A 76 9.05 7.85 20.31
C ARG A 76 10.02 8.58 21.25
N VAL A 77 11.21 8.00 21.48
CA VAL A 77 12.21 8.56 22.40
C VAL A 77 13.00 9.69 21.73
N ALA A 78 13.41 9.53 20.48
CA ALA A 78 14.11 10.59 19.75
C ALA A 78 13.23 11.84 19.58
N GLY A 79 11.94 11.64 19.27
CA GLY A 79 10.94 12.71 19.19
C GLY A 79 10.64 13.42 20.51
N ALA A 80 11.02 12.82 21.64
CA ALA A 80 10.93 13.41 22.97
C ALA A 80 12.29 13.94 23.49
N GLY A 81 13.30 14.04 22.62
CA GLY A 81 14.63 14.53 22.99
C GLY A 81 15.38 13.62 23.96
N GLY A 82 15.08 12.32 23.96
CA GLY A 82 15.69 11.33 24.84
C GLY A 82 14.91 11.02 26.11
N ASP A 83 13.77 11.68 26.33
CA ASP A 83 12.88 11.33 27.45
C ASP A 83 12.26 9.95 27.22
N ASP A 84 12.69 8.99 28.06
CA ASP A 84 12.30 7.58 28.03
C ASP A 84 11.73 7.15 29.39
N PRO A 85 10.52 7.60 29.76
CA PRO A 85 9.93 7.33 31.07
C PRO A 85 9.58 5.85 31.29
N ARG A 86 9.63 5.03 30.24
CA ARG A 86 9.35 3.59 30.29
C ARG A 86 10.62 2.73 30.28
N GLY A 87 11.80 3.34 30.10
CA GLY A 87 13.08 2.67 30.02
C GLY A 87 13.14 1.68 28.85
N TRP A 88 12.59 2.05 27.69
CA TRP A 88 12.64 1.24 26.49
C TRP A 88 14.07 1.03 25.99
N LEU A 89 14.89 2.09 25.96
CA LEU A 89 16.24 2.04 25.39
C LEU A 89 17.15 1.07 26.14
N ASP A 90 17.05 0.99 27.46
CA ASP A 90 17.83 0.04 28.28
C ASP A 90 17.49 -1.42 27.89
N ARG A 91 16.20 -1.73 27.71
CA ARG A 91 15.78 -3.08 27.29
C ARG A 91 16.27 -3.43 25.89
N TYR A 92 16.23 -2.48 24.96
CA TYR A 92 16.78 -2.69 23.62
C TYR A 92 18.31 -2.80 23.65
N ALA A 93 19.01 -2.06 24.51
CA ALA A 93 20.46 -2.19 24.68
C ALA A 93 20.84 -3.60 25.18
N GLU A 94 20.12 -4.13 26.17
CA GLU A 94 20.30 -5.51 26.67
C GLU A 94 20.03 -6.56 25.59
N GLY A 95 18.93 -6.39 24.84
CA GLY A 95 18.55 -7.26 23.73
C GLY A 95 19.58 -7.26 22.59
N LEU A 96 20.07 -6.10 22.20
CA LEU A 96 21.16 -5.95 21.22
C LEU A 96 22.43 -6.67 21.69
N ALA A 97 22.83 -6.47 22.95
CA ALA A 97 24.03 -7.08 23.52
C ALA A 97 23.92 -8.61 23.58
N SER A 98 22.73 -9.14 23.88
CA SER A 98 22.43 -10.57 23.93
C SER A 98 22.36 -11.19 22.54
N GLY A 99 21.62 -10.59 21.62
CA GLY A 99 21.42 -11.10 20.26
C GLY A 99 22.69 -11.15 19.42
N THR A 100 23.54 -10.15 19.58
CA THR A 100 24.81 -10.04 18.84
C THR A 100 25.96 -10.84 19.47
N ARG A 101 25.74 -11.52 20.60
CA ARG A 101 26.81 -12.23 21.33
C ARG A 101 27.37 -13.42 20.55
N THR A 102 26.49 -14.26 20.00
CA THR A 102 26.85 -15.45 19.22
C THR A 102 25.92 -15.67 18.01
N PRO A 103 25.83 -14.74 17.05
CA PRO A 103 24.89 -14.84 15.93
C PRO A 103 24.97 -16.18 15.19
N GLY A 104 23.82 -16.74 14.81
CA GLY A 104 23.69 -18.03 14.14
C GLY A 104 23.73 -19.27 15.04
N ARG A 105 24.18 -19.16 16.30
CA ARG A 105 24.16 -20.28 17.26
C ARG A 105 22.73 -20.68 17.56
N ASP A 106 22.38 -21.97 17.53
CA ASP A 106 21.04 -22.44 17.91
C ASP A 106 20.80 -22.34 19.42
N ASP A 107 20.25 -21.21 19.87
CA ASP A 107 19.90 -20.89 21.25
C ASP A 107 18.76 -19.85 21.29
N THR A 108 18.30 -19.50 22.50
CA THR A 108 17.11 -18.66 22.71
C THR A 108 17.35 -17.16 22.55
N GLU A 109 18.59 -16.70 22.35
CA GLU A 109 18.89 -15.26 22.34
C GLU A 109 19.59 -14.82 21.06
N SER A 110 20.47 -15.65 20.49
CA SER A 110 21.33 -15.20 19.40
C SER A 110 20.50 -14.81 18.18
N TRP A 111 20.94 -13.79 17.46
CA TRP A 111 20.28 -13.40 16.23
C TRP A 111 20.65 -14.31 15.07
N PRO A 112 19.75 -14.55 14.12
CA PRO A 112 20.11 -15.20 12.86
C PRO A 112 21.16 -14.37 12.12
N LEU A 113 21.96 -15.05 11.29
CA LEU A 113 22.90 -14.37 10.40
C LEU A 113 22.14 -13.61 9.30
N ILE A 114 22.70 -12.48 8.86
CA ILE A 114 22.24 -11.82 7.63
C ILE A 114 22.91 -12.54 6.46
N LEU A 115 22.10 -13.06 5.53
CA LEU A 115 22.51 -13.85 4.37
C LEU A 115 21.82 -13.34 3.10
N ASP A 116 22.12 -13.96 1.95
CA ASP A 116 21.48 -13.64 0.66
C ASP A 116 19.96 -13.81 0.72
N HIS A 117 19.22 -13.00 -0.05
CA HIS A 117 17.75 -12.98 0.00
C HIS A 117 17.07 -14.34 -0.30
N ASP A 118 17.73 -15.21 -1.05
CA ASP A 118 17.27 -16.56 -1.39
C ASP A 118 17.73 -17.63 -0.38
N VAL A 119 18.63 -17.28 0.54
CA VAL A 119 19.16 -18.16 1.59
C VAL A 119 18.87 -17.58 2.98
N GLN A 120 17.61 -17.69 3.43
CA GLN A 120 17.17 -17.16 4.73
C GLN A 120 17.43 -15.64 4.93
N GLY A 121 17.48 -14.83 3.86
CA GLY A 121 17.87 -13.43 3.95
C GLY A 121 16.89 -12.45 4.61
N GLN A 122 15.84 -12.93 5.28
CA GLN A 122 14.90 -12.06 6.00
C GLN A 122 15.61 -11.11 6.99
N PRO A 123 16.58 -11.53 7.83
CA PRO A 123 17.28 -10.66 8.79
C PRO A 123 17.91 -9.39 8.18
N MET A 124 18.18 -9.37 6.87
CA MET A 124 18.60 -8.16 6.15
C MET A 124 17.54 -7.04 6.25
N VAL A 125 16.26 -7.41 6.16
CA VAL A 125 15.11 -6.50 6.29
C VAL A 125 15.07 -5.88 7.69
N GLU A 126 15.22 -6.71 8.72
CA GLU A 126 15.21 -6.29 10.13
C GLU A 126 16.44 -5.44 10.47
N SER A 127 17.60 -5.71 9.87
CA SER A 127 18.83 -4.94 10.08
C SER A 127 18.66 -3.45 9.80
N ALA A 128 17.83 -3.07 8.83
CA ALA A 128 17.53 -1.67 8.53
C ALA A 128 16.74 -0.99 9.65
N SER A 129 15.81 -1.72 10.29
CA SER A 129 15.05 -1.20 11.43
C SER A 129 15.94 -1.04 12.66
N VAL A 130 16.84 -2.01 12.90
CA VAL A 130 17.85 -1.91 13.96
C VAL A 130 18.79 -0.73 13.72
N ALA A 131 19.37 -0.61 12.52
CA ALA A 131 20.28 0.47 12.17
C ALA A 131 19.63 1.85 12.26
N LEU A 132 18.41 2.01 11.75
CA LEU A 132 17.69 3.27 11.86
C LEU A 132 17.35 3.59 13.32
N GLY A 133 16.91 2.60 14.10
CA GLY A 133 16.66 2.78 15.53
C GLY A 133 17.92 3.24 16.29
N LEU A 134 19.06 2.60 16.03
CA LEU A 134 20.35 2.96 16.61
C LEU A 134 20.80 4.36 16.18
N ARG A 135 20.60 4.75 14.91
CA ARG A 135 20.94 6.10 14.43
C ARG A 135 20.11 7.17 15.13
N LEU A 136 18.79 6.99 15.21
CA LEU A 136 17.88 7.94 15.84
C LEU A 136 18.17 8.10 17.33
N THR A 137 18.57 7.02 17.99
CA THR A 137 18.82 6.99 19.44
C THR A 137 20.30 7.05 19.80
N ALA A 138 21.19 7.29 18.84
CA ALA A 138 22.64 7.21 19.03
C ALA A 138 23.15 8.03 20.23
N PRO A 139 22.63 9.25 20.52
CA PRO A 139 23.03 10.02 21.69
C PRO A 139 22.74 9.35 23.03
N TRP A 140 21.70 8.52 23.13
CA TRP A 140 21.19 7.96 24.40
C TRP A 140 21.42 6.45 24.53
N LEU A 141 21.56 5.72 23.42
CA LEU A 141 21.79 4.27 23.40
C LEU A 141 23.20 3.96 22.89
N TRP A 142 23.47 4.16 21.61
CA TRP A 142 24.72 3.67 20.98
C TRP A 142 25.99 4.15 21.70
N LYS A 143 26.07 5.45 22.01
CA LYS A 143 27.25 6.06 22.67
C LYS A 143 27.48 5.56 24.11
N HIS A 144 26.48 4.93 24.72
CA HIS A 144 26.53 4.41 26.08
C HIS A 144 26.72 2.89 26.14
N LEU A 145 26.72 2.20 24.99
CA LEU A 145 27.05 0.78 24.92
C LEU A 145 28.55 0.54 25.16
N ASP A 146 28.87 -0.60 25.77
CA ASP A 146 30.25 -1.09 25.83
C ASP A 146 30.85 -1.23 24.42
N ALA A 147 32.13 -0.89 24.27
CA ALA A 147 32.83 -0.98 22.98
C ALA A 147 32.71 -2.37 22.35
N GLY A 148 32.81 -3.44 23.14
CA GLY A 148 32.65 -4.80 22.65
C GLY A 148 31.23 -5.14 22.17
N VAL A 149 30.19 -4.48 22.68
CA VAL A 149 28.81 -4.61 22.15
C VAL A 149 28.69 -3.85 20.84
N GLN A 150 29.25 -2.64 20.76
CA GLN A 150 29.28 -1.87 19.51
C GLN A 150 29.97 -2.65 18.38
N ASP A 151 31.12 -3.27 18.65
CA ASP A 151 31.88 -4.03 17.66
C ASP A 151 31.10 -5.25 17.15
N ARG A 152 30.42 -5.99 18.04
CA ARG A 152 29.57 -7.13 17.64
C ARG A 152 28.32 -6.70 16.87
N ALA A 153 27.69 -5.60 17.26
CA ALA A 153 26.54 -5.06 16.56
C ALA A 153 26.92 -4.57 15.16
N GLU A 154 28.06 -3.89 15.01
CA GLU A 154 28.61 -3.54 13.70
C GLU A 154 28.84 -4.78 12.84
N GLU A 155 29.54 -5.80 13.37
CA GLU A 155 29.85 -7.00 12.57
C GLU A 155 28.58 -7.70 12.09
N TRP A 156 27.55 -7.82 12.95
CA TRP A 156 26.26 -8.37 12.54
C TRP A 156 25.60 -7.52 11.44
N LEU A 157 25.56 -6.19 11.59
CA LEU A 157 24.98 -5.27 10.63
C LEU A 157 25.70 -5.29 9.27
N ARG A 158 27.04 -5.43 9.26
CA ARG A 158 27.84 -5.54 8.04
C ARG A 158 27.48 -6.75 7.18
N GLY A 159 26.83 -7.77 7.77
CA GLY A 159 26.21 -8.84 7.00
C GLY A 159 25.28 -8.34 5.89
N ALA A 160 24.55 -7.23 6.10
CA ALA A 160 23.70 -6.64 5.07
C ALA A 160 24.50 -6.04 3.89
N LEU A 161 25.70 -5.53 4.13
CA LEU A 161 26.55 -4.94 3.10
C LEU A 161 27.24 -6.01 2.23
N ARG A 162 27.44 -7.21 2.79
CA ARG A 162 28.22 -8.30 2.21
C ARG A 162 27.38 -9.39 1.52
N HIS A 163 26.05 -9.29 1.60
CA HIS A 163 25.12 -10.24 0.98
C HIS A 163 24.17 -9.55 0.01
N THR A 164 23.56 -10.36 -0.86
CA THR A 164 22.77 -9.94 -2.02
C THR A 164 21.32 -9.66 -1.64
N PRO A 165 20.86 -8.41 -1.72
CA PRO A 165 19.46 -8.06 -1.52
C PRO A 165 18.60 -8.52 -2.70
N ALA A 166 17.30 -8.70 -2.48
CA ALA A 166 16.35 -8.87 -3.57
C ALA A 166 16.37 -7.63 -4.49
N PRO A 167 16.15 -7.77 -5.82
CA PRO A 167 16.21 -6.67 -6.79
C PRO A 167 14.97 -5.75 -6.74
N ASN A 168 14.78 -5.10 -5.59
CA ASN A 168 13.70 -4.17 -5.26
C ASN A 168 14.12 -3.29 -4.06
N ASN A 169 13.17 -2.70 -3.33
CA ASN A 169 13.39 -1.92 -2.11
C ASN A 169 14.36 -2.53 -1.08
N TRP A 170 14.65 -3.83 -1.13
CA TRP A 170 15.66 -4.46 -0.30
C TRP A 170 17.06 -3.82 -0.39
N TYR A 171 17.41 -3.18 -1.51
CA TYR A 171 18.65 -2.42 -1.61
C TYR A 171 18.70 -1.19 -0.69
N LEU A 172 17.55 -0.70 -0.20
CA LEU A 172 17.50 0.39 0.78
C LEU A 172 17.82 -0.09 2.21
N PHE A 173 17.84 -1.40 2.46
CA PHE A 173 18.23 -1.95 3.77
C PHE A 173 19.74 -1.82 4.04
N PRO A 174 20.66 -2.31 3.19
CA PRO A 174 22.08 -2.05 3.37
C PRO A 174 22.43 -0.56 3.24
N TYR A 175 21.70 0.22 2.44
CA TYR A 175 21.80 1.69 2.42
C TYR A 175 21.57 2.31 3.81
N THR A 176 20.52 1.86 4.50
CA THR A 176 20.17 2.34 5.85
C THR A 176 21.20 1.92 6.88
N VAL A 177 21.70 0.67 6.78
CA VAL A 177 22.79 0.17 7.63
C VAL A 177 24.06 1.00 7.44
N ALA A 178 24.47 1.22 6.18
CA ALA A 178 25.62 2.04 5.84
C ALA A 178 25.48 3.48 6.38
N GLY A 179 24.30 4.10 6.23
CA GLY A 179 24.04 5.44 6.76
C GLY A 179 24.14 5.52 8.29
N PHE A 180 23.74 4.48 9.02
CA PHE A 180 23.99 4.40 10.46
C PHE A 180 25.48 4.31 10.78
N LEU A 181 26.20 3.36 10.17
CA LEU A 181 27.63 3.14 10.43
C LEU A 181 28.46 4.39 10.14
N GLU A 182 28.20 5.07 9.03
CA GLU A 182 28.83 6.35 8.69
C GLU A 182 28.52 7.43 9.73
N SER A 183 27.26 7.55 10.18
CA SER A 183 26.86 8.56 11.17
C SER A 183 27.53 8.42 12.54
N VAL A 184 28.04 7.23 12.88
CA VAL A 184 28.74 6.95 14.15
C VAL A 184 30.25 6.81 13.98
N GLY A 185 30.79 7.21 12.81
CA GLY A 185 32.23 7.19 12.55
C GLY A 185 32.81 5.81 12.22
N ARG A 186 31.96 4.84 11.87
CA ARG A 186 32.34 3.47 11.45
C ARG A 186 32.10 3.24 9.95
N GLY A 187 32.11 4.32 9.16
CA GLY A 187 31.98 4.29 7.70
C GLY A 187 33.29 3.96 6.98
N ASP A 188 33.18 3.33 5.81
CA ASP A 188 34.32 2.94 4.98
C ASP A 188 33.94 2.77 3.50
N ALA A 189 34.78 2.08 2.71
CA ALA A 189 34.52 1.82 1.30
C ALA A 189 33.32 0.88 1.06
N GLU A 190 33.02 -0.06 1.99
CA GLU A 190 31.86 -0.95 1.88
C GLU A 190 30.57 -0.15 2.06
N THR A 191 30.52 0.74 3.07
CA THR A 191 29.35 1.59 3.32
C THR A 191 29.09 2.53 2.14
N ALA A 192 30.13 3.18 1.63
CA ALA A 192 30.03 4.06 0.46
C ALA A 192 29.52 3.32 -0.79
N ALA A 193 30.03 2.11 -1.05
CA ALA A 193 29.62 1.30 -2.19
C ALA A 193 28.16 0.83 -2.09
N ALA A 194 27.70 0.43 -0.89
CA ALA A 194 26.32 0.04 -0.66
C ALA A 194 25.36 1.22 -0.87
N ARG A 195 25.73 2.42 -0.37
CA ARG A 195 24.92 3.63 -0.56
C ARG A 195 24.81 4.02 -2.02
N HIS A 196 25.95 4.06 -2.72
CA HIS A 196 26.00 4.39 -4.15
C HIS A 196 25.11 3.47 -4.97
N ARG A 197 25.27 2.14 -4.81
CA ARG A 197 24.48 1.13 -5.54
C ARG A 197 22.98 1.28 -5.31
N ALA A 198 22.57 1.49 -4.06
CA ALA A 198 21.16 1.63 -3.73
C ALA A 198 20.53 2.87 -4.38
N LEU A 199 21.25 4.00 -4.38
CA LEU A 199 20.78 5.23 -5.01
C LEU A 199 20.76 5.10 -6.54
N GLU A 200 21.77 4.48 -7.16
CA GLU A 200 21.76 4.21 -8.61
C GLU A 200 20.55 3.36 -9.05
N LEU A 201 20.25 2.29 -8.31
CA LEU A 201 19.06 1.47 -8.58
C LEU A 201 17.77 2.25 -8.38
N LEU A 202 17.68 3.05 -7.30
CA LEU A 202 16.53 3.90 -7.03
C LEU A 202 16.28 4.91 -8.18
N GLU A 203 17.34 5.44 -8.80
CA GLU A 203 17.23 6.28 -9.99
C GLU A 203 16.66 5.50 -11.19
N GLY A 204 17.12 4.26 -11.40
CA GLY A 204 16.59 3.37 -12.43
C GLY A 204 15.13 2.96 -12.22
N TRP A 205 14.63 3.03 -10.99
CA TRP A 205 13.25 2.73 -10.60
C TRP A 205 12.31 3.93 -10.64
N TYR A 206 12.83 5.15 -10.74
CA TYR A 206 12.00 6.35 -10.83
C TYR A 206 11.23 6.38 -12.16
N ARG A 207 9.94 6.71 -12.09
CA ARG A 207 9.02 6.73 -13.25
C ARG A 207 8.40 8.11 -13.49
N GLY A 208 8.79 9.12 -12.71
CA GLY A 208 8.24 10.47 -12.78
C GLY A 208 7.08 10.70 -11.80
N GLY A 209 6.75 11.97 -11.56
CA GLY A 209 5.64 12.38 -10.68
C GLY A 209 5.78 11.90 -9.23
N GLY A 210 7.01 11.67 -8.74
CA GLY A 210 7.24 11.11 -7.40
C GLY A 210 7.01 9.60 -7.27
N TRP A 211 6.73 8.88 -8.36
CA TRP A 211 6.50 7.43 -8.31
C TRP A 211 7.74 6.62 -8.70
N TYR A 212 7.98 5.58 -7.92
CA TYR A 212 9.01 4.56 -8.14
C TYR A 212 8.34 3.21 -8.38
N ALA A 213 8.80 2.47 -9.39
CA ALA A 213 8.49 1.05 -9.49
C ALA A 213 9.35 0.29 -8.47
N ASP A 214 8.77 -0.63 -7.71
CA ASP A 214 9.55 -1.43 -6.77
C ASP A 214 10.31 -2.57 -7.47
N GLY A 215 11.50 -2.26 -7.98
CA GLY A 215 12.27 -3.16 -8.85
C GLY A 215 11.99 -2.92 -10.34
N ASP A 216 12.44 -3.86 -11.17
CA ASP A 216 12.41 -3.72 -12.64
C ASP A 216 11.02 -3.95 -13.27
N GLY A 217 10.03 -4.34 -12.45
CA GLY A 217 8.64 -4.49 -12.87
C GLY A 217 7.87 -3.18 -12.88
N ARG A 218 6.55 -3.28 -12.64
CA ARG A 218 5.65 -2.12 -12.50
C ARG A 218 4.88 -2.17 -11.18
N ALA A 219 5.51 -2.64 -10.12
CA ALA A 219 4.88 -2.72 -8.81
C ALA A 219 4.82 -1.32 -8.18
N PHE A 220 3.64 -0.72 -8.19
CA PHE A 220 3.33 0.52 -7.47
C PHE A 220 2.32 0.22 -6.37
N ASP A 221 2.72 0.45 -5.12
CA ASP A 221 1.90 0.32 -3.92
C ASP A 221 2.49 1.19 -2.79
N HIS A 222 2.01 0.99 -1.56
CA HIS A 222 2.43 1.73 -0.36
C HIS A 222 3.92 1.62 -0.01
N TYR A 223 4.70 0.70 -0.61
CA TYR A 223 6.17 0.71 -0.52
C TYR A 223 6.79 1.97 -1.11
N ASN A 224 6.10 2.68 -2.01
CA ASN A 224 6.54 4.01 -2.41
C ASN A 224 6.71 4.90 -1.18
N GLY A 225 5.70 4.97 -0.33
CA GLY A 225 5.73 5.85 0.83
C GLY A 225 6.64 5.37 1.97
N TRP A 226 6.45 4.14 2.44
CA TRP A 226 7.13 3.64 3.65
C TRP A 226 8.51 3.04 3.40
N ALA A 227 9.01 2.99 2.16
CA ALA A 227 10.35 2.51 1.86
C ALA A 227 11.07 3.41 0.86
N LEU A 228 10.56 3.49 -0.39
CA LEU A 228 11.27 4.14 -1.50
C LEU A 228 11.44 5.64 -1.29
N HIS A 229 10.49 6.31 -0.63
CA HIS A 229 10.64 7.68 -0.13
C HIS A 229 11.23 7.73 1.28
N LEU A 230 10.76 6.86 2.19
CA LEU A 230 11.13 6.92 3.60
C LEU A 230 12.64 6.92 3.84
N TYR A 231 13.34 5.93 3.32
CA TYR A 231 14.76 5.74 3.61
C TYR A 231 15.65 6.89 3.08
N PRO A 232 15.62 7.25 1.77
CA PRO A 232 16.51 8.28 1.26
C PRO A 232 16.20 9.69 1.80
N VAL A 233 14.91 10.04 1.98
CA VAL A 233 14.54 11.37 2.48
C VAL A 233 14.86 11.51 3.96
N LEU A 234 14.58 10.48 4.77
CA LEU A 234 14.92 10.51 6.19
C LEU A 234 16.44 10.49 6.39
N ASP A 235 17.18 9.72 5.60
CA ASP A 235 18.65 9.70 5.66
C ASP A 235 19.25 11.08 5.35
N ALA A 236 18.78 11.75 4.30
CA ALA A 236 19.20 13.11 3.94
C ALA A 236 18.87 14.11 5.05
N HIS A 237 17.65 14.03 5.63
CA HIS A 237 17.23 14.89 6.73
C HIS A 237 18.11 14.70 7.98
N LEU A 238 18.35 13.45 8.39
CA LEU A 238 19.19 13.13 9.55
C LEU A 238 20.68 13.45 9.32
N GLY A 239 21.14 13.41 8.06
CA GLY A 239 22.52 13.74 7.68
C GLY A 239 22.76 15.23 7.46
N GLY A 240 21.70 16.06 7.34
CA GLY A 240 21.82 17.45 6.93
C GLY A 240 22.29 17.61 5.47
N ASP A 241 22.06 16.60 4.62
CA ASP A 241 22.44 16.62 3.21
C ASP A 241 21.41 17.41 2.39
N ALA A 242 21.73 18.68 2.13
CA ALA A 242 20.84 19.59 1.40
C ALA A 242 20.63 19.20 -0.07
N GLU A 243 21.62 18.58 -0.73
CA GLU A 243 21.51 18.19 -2.14
C GLU A 243 20.59 16.97 -2.28
N ALA A 244 20.83 15.94 -1.47
CA ALA A 244 19.95 14.76 -1.42
C ALA A 244 18.55 15.15 -0.95
N GLY A 245 18.45 16.05 0.04
CA GLY A 245 17.19 16.60 0.53
C GLY A 245 16.39 17.29 -0.58
N ALA A 246 17.01 18.18 -1.35
CA ALA A 246 16.35 18.83 -2.47
C ALA A 246 15.91 17.82 -3.55
N ARG A 247 16.76 16.84 -3.89
CA ARG A 247 16.46 15.86 -4.95
C ARG A 247 15.34 14.90 -4.56
N TYR A 248 15.48 14.22 -3.43
CA TYR A 248 14.54 13.18 -3.00
C TYR A 248 13.32 13.79 -2.30
N GLY A 249 13.49 14.91 -1.60
CA GLY A 249 12.40 15.67 -1.02
C GLY A 249 11.43 16.22 -2.05
N GLU A 250 11.88 16.81 -3.16
CA GLU A 250 10.95 17.25 -4.21
C GLU A 250 10.19 16.09 -4.87
N ARG A 251 10.80 14.90 -4.95
CA ARG A 251 10.09 13.70 -5.40
C ARG A 251 9.03 13.24 -4.39
N LEU A 252 9.31 13.32 -3.09
CA LEU A 252 8.31 13.08 -2.05
C LEU A 252 7.16 14.10 -2.14
N ARG A 253 7.48 15.38 -2.33
CA ARG A 253 6.48 16.44 -2.50
C ARG A 253 5.56 16.15 -3.69
N ALA A 254 6.13 15.79 -4.84
CA ALA A 254 5.37 15.39 -6.02
C ALA A 254 4.53 14.13 -5.80
N HIS A 255 5.06 13.14 -5.06
CA HIS A 255 4.33 11.92 -4.72
C HIS A 255 3.09 12.23 -3.88
N LEU A 256 3.23 13.08 -2.86
CA LEU A 256 2.15 13.43 -1.93
C LEU A 256 0.98 14.18 -2.59
N ASP A 257 1.20 14.86 -3.72
CA ASP A 257 0.14 15.50 -4.50
C ASP A 257 -0.93 14.48 -4.94
N GLY A 258 -0.50 13.32 -5.45
CA GLY A 258 -1.40 12.23 -5.81
C GLY A 258 -1.69 11.24 -4.66
N PHE A 259 -0.69 10.94 -3.84
CA PHE A 259 -0.81 9.92 -2.78
C PHE A 259 -1.78 10.34 -1.67
N SER A 260 -1.89 11.64 -1.38
CA SER A 260 -2.83 12.15 -0.37
C SER A 260 -4.31 11.84 -0.70
N LEU A 261 -4.63 11.67 -1.98
CA LEU A 261 -5.97 11.27 -2.44
C LEU A 261 -6.24 9.76 -2.28
N LEU A 262 -5.27 8.96 -1.84
CA LEU A 262 -5.44 7.51 -1.61
C LEU A 262 -5.97 7.19 -0.20
N PHE A 263 -6.49 8.19 0.50
CA PHE A 263 -7.13 8.07 1.82
C PHE A 263 -8.59 8.48 1.74
N GLY A 264 -9.48 7.64 2.28
CA GLY A 264 -10.91 7.92 2.38
C GLY A 264 -11.22 8.95 3.45
N GLY A 265 -12.41 9.54 3.38
CA GLY A 265 -12.90 10.50 4.38
C GLY A 265 -13.03 9.91 5.79
N ASP A 266 -13.08 8.59 5.95
CA ASP A 266 -13.07 7.94 7.26
C ASP A 266 -11.65 7.61 7.78
N GLY A 267 -10.61 8.03 7.06
CA GLY A 267 -9.21 7.76 7.38
C GLY A 267 -8.64 6.47 6.78
N ALA A 268 -9.46 5.66 6.09
CA ALA A 268 -8.99 4.41 5.47
C ALA A 268 -7.94 4.68 4.38
N PRO A 269 -6.72 4.12 4.45
CA PRO A 269 -5.85 4.06 3.29
C PRO A 269 -6.40 3.06 2.26
N LEU A 270 -6.05 3.24 1.00
CA LEU A 270 -6.45 2.36 -0.09
C LEU A 270 -5.98 0.91 0.14
N HIS A 271 -6.88 -0.06 -0.06
CA HIS A 271 -6.56 -1.50 0.04
C HIS A 271 -5.99 -2.03 -1.28
N PHE A 272 -4.75 -1.63 -1.61
CA PHE A 272 -4.09 -1.88 -2.90
C PHE A 272 -2.62 -2.28 -2.74
N GLY A 273 -2.20 -3.30 -3.47
CA GLY A 273 -0.85 -3.86 -3.41
C GLY A 273 -0.62 -4.79 -2.22
N ARG A 274 0.64 -5.14 -1.98
CA ARG A 274 1.06 -6.12 -0.98
C ARG A 274 1.28 -5.52 0.41
N SER A 275 1.46 -6.40 1.39
CA SER A 275 1.85 -6.05 2.78
C SER A 275 0.90 -5.11 3.49
N LEU A 276 -0.37 -5.14 3.10
CA LEU A 276 -1.43 -4.31 3.70
C LEU A 276 -1.60 -4.57 5.21
N THR A 277 -1.08 -5.68 5.74
CA THR A 277 -1.05 -5.91 7.20
C THR A 277 -0.27 -4.86 8.00
N TYR A 278 0.48 -3.98 7.32
CA TYR A 278 1.21 -2.86 7.93
C TYR A 278 0.33 -1.63 8.18
N ARG A 279 -0.90 -1.61 7.61
CA ARG A 279 -1.98 -0.69 7.99
C ARG A 279 -1.58 0.78 7.94
N PHE A 280 -1.48 1.42 9.10
CA PHE A 280 -1.20 2.84 9.25
C PHE A 280 0.24 3.22 8.87
N ALA A 281 1.13 2.24 8.58
CA ALA A 281 2.37 2.49 7.85
C ALA A 281 2.14 3.30 6.56
N ALA A 282 0.96 3.17 5.92
CA ALA A 282 0.61 3.93 4.72
C ALA A 282 0.73 5.45 4.92
N SER A 283 0.59 5.94 6.16
CA SER A 283 0.75 7.36 6.49
C SER A 283 2.21 7.82 6.67
N ALA A 284 3.21 6.93 6.59
CA ALA A 284 4.61 7.26 6.86
C ALA A 284 5.14 8.37 5.94
N ALA A 285 4.79 8.38 4.65
CA ALA A 285 5.20 9.44 3.72
C ALA A 285 4.58 10.80 4.05
N VAL A 286 3.33 10.81 4.55
CA VAL A 286 2.66 12.05 4.98
C VAL A 286 3.37 12.63 6.20
N GLY A 287 3.67 11.80 7.20
CA GLY A 287 4.44 12.20 8.38
C GLY A 287 5.84 12.69 8.02
N LEU A 288 6.54 11.99 7.13
CA LEU A 288 7.87 12.37 6.66
C LEU A 288 7.87 13.70 5.88
N GLY A 289 6.90 13.90 5.00
CA GLY A 289 6.76 15.16 4.25
C GLY A 289 6.51 16.34 5.17
N ALA A 290 5.67 16.16 6.20
CA ALA A 290 5.43 17.18 7.22
C ALA A 290 6.67 17.47 8.06
N LEU A 291 7.42 16.44 8.49
CA LEU A 291 8.65 16.56 9.26
C LEU A 291 9.75 17.31 8.49
N THR A 292 9.94 16.96 7.22
CA THR A 292 11.05 17.46 6.39
C THR A 292 10.71 18.75 5.65
N GLY A 293 9.44 19.18 5.66
CA GLY A 293 8.96 20.33 4.89
C GLY A 293 8.70 20.03 3.40
N HIS A 294 8.97 18.82 2.94
CA HIS A 294 8.75 18.41 1.55
C HIS A 294 7.35 17.83 1.32
N THR A 295 6.33 18.67 1.50
CA THR A 295 4.92 18.29 1.29
C THR A 295 4.13 19.43 0.63
N PRO A 296 3.17 19.13 -0.27
CA PRO A 296 2.24 20.14 -0.77
C PRO A 296 1.07 20.39 0.21
N LEU A 297 0.96 19.59 1.27
CA LEU A 297 -0.18 19.59 2.17
C LEU A 297 0.02 20.62 3.28
N ALA A 298 -1.07 21.31 3.64
CA ALA A 298 -1.09 22.10 4.87
C ALA A 298 -0.86 21.19 6.10
N PRO A 299 -0.28 21.70 7.20
CA PRO A 299 -0.04 20.91 8.40
C PRO A 299 -1.32 20.26 8.96
N GLY A 300 -2.46 20.96 8.95
CA GLY A 300 -3.75 20.44 9.40
C GLY A 300 -4.25 19.25 8.55
N VAL A 301 -4.03 19.28 7.24
CA VAL A 301 -4.37 18.17 6.33
C VAL A 301 -3.44 16.97 6.57
N SER A 302 -2.14 17.22 6.78
CA SER A 302 -1.18 16.17 7.10
C SER A 302 -1.54 15.45 8.40
N ARG A 303 -1.90 16.22 9.44
CA ARG A 303 -2.38 15.70 10.74
C ARG A 303 -3.66 14.87 10.57
N ARG A 304 -4.62 15.35 9.77
CA ARG A 304 -5.88 14.67 9.48
C ARG A 304 -5.68 13.31 8.81
N LEU A 305 -4.81 13.23 7.80
CA LEU A 305 -4.52 12.00 7.06
C LEU A 305 -3.81 10.97 7.95
N ALA A 306 -2.74 11.39 8.64
CA ALA A 306 -1.97 10.50 9.48
C ALA A 306 -2.79 9.99 10.68
N SER A 307 -3.42 10.90 11.44
CA SER A 307 -4.21 10.53 12.61
C SER A 307 -5.49 9.80 12.23
N GLY A 308 -6.08 10.14 11.09
CA GLY A 308 -7.22 9.42 10.53
C GLY A 308 -6.90 7.96 10.23
N SER A 309 -5.74 7.69 9.61
CA SER A 309 -5.28 6.32 9.34
C SER A 309 -5.03 5.54 10.61
N LEU A 310 -4.34 6.13 11.60
CA LEU A 310 -4.08 5.48 12.88
C LEU A 310 -5.39 5.12 13.60
N ARG A 311 -6.29 6.10 13.76
CA ARG A 311 -7.59 5.92 14.41
C ARG A 311 -8.47 4.91 13.68
N TYR A 312 -8.49 4.95 12.34
CA TYR A 312 -9.28 4.04 11.51
C TYR A 312 -9.07 2.57 11.86
N PHE A 313 -7.81 2.15 12.02
CA PHE A 313 -7.46 0.77 12.33
C PHE A 313 -7.68 0.42 13.80
N LEU A 314 -7.34 1.33 14.73
CA LEU A 314 -7.56 1.10 16.16
C LEU A 314 -9.05 0.90 16.48
N ASP A 315 -9.91 1.73 15.90
CA ASP A 315 -11.38 1.66 16.08
C ASP A 315 -11.99 0.39 15.46
N ARG A 316 -11.30 -0.25 14.51
CA ARG A 316 -11.81 -1.39 13.74
C ARG A 316 -11.18 -2.73 14.13
N GLY A 317 -10.50 -2.79 15.28
CA GLY A 317 -10.06 -4.05 15.87
C GLY A 317 -8.71 -4.54 15.37
N ALA A 318 -7.79 -3.63 15.00
CA ALA A 318 -6.45 -4.01 14.56
C ALA A 318 -5.61 -4.64 15.68
N LEU A 319 -6.04 -4.46 16.93
CA LEU A 319 -5.40 -5.01 18.11
C LEU A 319 -6.09 -6.29 18.56
N THR A 320 -5.29 -7.28 18.95
CA THR A 320 -5.76 -8.46 19.68
C THR A 320 -6.20 -8.08 21.10
N GLY A 321 -6.80 -9.02 21.83
CA GLY A 321 -7.10 -8.81 23.26
C GLY A 321 -5.86 -8.51 24.11
N ASP A 322 -4.68 -8.93 23.64
CA ASP A 322 -3.39 -8.63 24.25
C ASP A 322 -2.80 -7.29 23.78
N GLY A 323 -3.45 -6.55 22.87
CA GLY A 323 -2.91 -5.27 22.39
C GLY A 323 -1.83 -5.39 21.34
N LEU A 324 -1.60 -6.58 20.79
CA LEU A 324 -0.70 -6.77 19.65
C LEU A 324 -1.43 -6.43 18.36
N LEU A 325 -0.70 -5.89 17.37
CA LEU A 325 -1.25 -5.76 16.01
C LEU A 325 -1.48 -7.15 15.41
N SER A 326 -2.72 -7.44 14.98
CA SER A 326 -3.06 -8.76 14.44
C SER A 326 -2.56 -8.93 12.99
N LEU A 327 -2.46 -10.15 12.49
CA LEU A 327 -2.20 -10.44 11.08
C LEU A 327 -3.46 -10.25 10.22
N GLY A 328 -3.53 -9.20 9.39
CA GLY A 328 -4.68 -8.94 8.52
C GLY A 328 -4.90 -7.45 8.28
N TRP A 329 -6.14 -7.02 8.00
CA TRP A 329 -6.46 -5.62 7.68
C TRP A 329 -7.12 -4.88 8.85
N HIS A 330 -8.43 -5.01 9.06
CA HIS A 330 -9.10 -4.48 10.25
C HIS A 330 -8.82 -5.33 11.47
N GLY A 331 -8.88 -6.65 11.33
CA GLY A 331 -8.47 -7.65 12.32
C GLY A 331 -7.82 -8.83 11.60
N PRO A 332 -7.85 -10.05 12.17
CA PRO A 332 -7.36 -11.25 11.51
C PRO A 332 -8.00 -11.47 10.12
N HIS A 333 -7.17 -11.55 9.07
CA HIS A 333 -7.64 -11.82 7.71
C HIS A 333 -6.52 -12.45 6.87
N GLU A 334 -6.57 -13.77 6.68
CA GLU A 334 -5.45 -14.50 6.06
C GLU A 334 -5.23 -14.20 4.58
N ALA A 335 -6.27 -13.86 3.84
CA ALA A 335 -6.19 -13.66 2.39
C ALA A 335 -5.32 -12.47 1.96
N VAL A 336 -4.98 -11.56 2.89
CA VAL A 336 -4.08 -10.42 2.62
C VAL A 336 -2.61 -10.72 2.94
N LEU A 337 -2.33 -11.87 3.57
CA LEU A 337 -1.01 -12.22 4.07
C LEU A 337 -0.13 -12.78 2.96
N GLN A 338 1.16 -12.46 3.02
CA GLN A 338 2.17 -13.07 2.17
C GLN A 338 2.85 -14.24 2.90
N SER A 339 3.58 -15.08 2.16
CA SER A 339 4.30 -16.22 2.74
C SER A 339 5.34 -15.82 3.79
N TYR A 340 5.88 -14.60 3.68
CA TYR A 340 6.79 -14.00 4.65
C TYR A 340 6.10 -13.32 5.84
N SER A 341 4.76 -13.23 5.87
CA SER A 341 4.08 -12.60 7.00
C SER A 341 4.08 -13.54 8.22
N GLY A 342 4.78 -13.13 9.29
CA GLY A 342 4.82 -13.75 10.61
C GLY A 342 4.18 -12.87 11.70
N PRO A 343 4.15 -13.31 12.97
CA PRO A 343 3.40 -12.66 14.03
C PRO A 343 3.78 -11.19 14.27
N ALA A 344 5.05 -10.84 14.07
CA ALA A 344 5.57 -9.49 14.20
C ALA A 344 5.44 -8.63 12.94
N SER A 345 4.98 -9.19 11.82
CA SER A 345 4.96 -8.48 10.54
C SER A 345 4.13 -7.21 10.58
N PRO A 346 2.95 -7.18 11.23
CA PRO A 346 2.16 -5.98 11.41
C PRO A 346 2.91 -4.79 12.03
N TYR A 347 3.96 -5.01 12.84
CA TYR A 347 4.75 -3.94 13.46
C TYR A 347 5.60 -3.15 12.47
N TRP A 348 5.62 -3.47 11.18
CA TRP A 348 6.11 -2.50 10.17
C TRP A 348 5.30 -1.19 10.18
N ALA A 349 4.09 -1.23 10.75
CA ALA A 349 3.29 -0.06 11.12
C ALA A 349 4.07 1.00 11.91
N SER A 350 5.13 0.61 12.63
CA SER A 350 6.04 1.51 13.36
C SER A 350 6.62 2.64 12.51
N LYS A 351 6.72 2.46 11.18
CA LYS A 351 7.18 3.51 10.26
C LYS A 351 6.32 4.77 10.27
N ALA A 352 5.03 4.66 10.61
CA ALA A 352 4.16 5.83 10.74
C ALA A 352 4.60 6.77 11.89
N PHE A 353 5.26 6.21 12.92
CA PHE A 353 5.77 6.99 14.05
C PHE A 353 6.94 7.91 13.67
N VAL A 354 7.42 7.90 12.41
CA VAL A 354 8.29 8.98 11.89
C VAL A 354 7.70 10.37 12.18
N SER A 355 6.36 10.48 12.24
CA SER A 355 5.65 11.69 12.65
C SER A 355 6.06 12.19 14.04
N LEU A 356 6.36 11.28 14.98
CA LEU A 356 6.76 11.63 16.36
C LEU A 356 8.14 12.32 16.44
N LEU A 357 8.97 12.24 15.39
CA LEU A 357 10.20 13.03 15.32
C LEU A 357 9.93 14.53 15.28
N ALA A 358 8.73 14.95 14.86
CA ALA A 358 8.33 16.35 14.95
C ALA A 358 8.11 16.73 16.43
N PRO A 359 8.78 17.80 16.93
CA PRO A 359 8.67 18.22 18.32
C PRO A 359 7.26 18.70 18.65
N ALA A 360 6.88 18.77 19.93
CA ALA A 360 5.52 19.04 20.36
C ALA A 360 4.94 20.39 19.89
N ASP A 361 5.79 21.39 19.63
CA ASP A 361 5.45 22.71 19.11
C ASP A 361 5.35 22.76 17.56
N HIS A 362 5.74 21.68 16.87
CA HIS A 362 5.72 21.62 15.42
C HIS A 362 4.29 21.81 14.85
N PRO A 363 4.11 22.50 13.71
CA PRO A 363 2.80 22.72 13.08
C PRO A 363 1.99 21.45 12.81
N LEU A 364 2.66 20.31 12.61
CA LEU A 364 1.98 19.01 12.51
C LEU A 364 1.08 18.69 13.72
N TRP A 365 1.45 19.17 14.90
CA TRP A 365 0.73 18.92 16.16
C TRP A 365 -0.06 20.12 16.66
N THR A 366 0.37 21.34 16.33
CA THR A 366 -0.24 22.57 16.83
C THR A 366 -1.28 23.17 15.89
N ALA A 367 -1.21 22.90 14.58
CA ALA A 367 -2.26 23.32 13.65
C ALA A 367 -3.56 22.55 13.90
N THR A 368 -4.68 23.23 13.75
CA THR A 368 -6.00 22.60 13.77
C THR A 368 -6.12 21.65 12.58
N GLU A 369 -6.68 20.45 12.78
CA GLU A 369 -6.95 19.55 11.66
C GLU A 369 -7.84 20.21 10.61
N GLU A 370 -7.49 19.99 9.35
CA GLU A 370 -8.22 20.43 8.17
C GLU A 370 -8.80 19.20 7.45
N PRO A 371 -9.89 19.35 6.67
CA PRO A 371 -10.51 18.22 5.98
C PRO A 371 -9.51 17.51 5.06
N ALA A 372 -9.59 16.18 4.98
CA ALA A 372 -8.83 15.40 4.03
C ALA A 372 -9.24 15.77 2.59
N PRO A 373 -8.39 15.58 1.57
CA PRO A 373 -8.73 15.91 0.19
C PRO A 373 -10.07 15.32 -0.30
N ALA A 374 -10.40 14.09 0.12
CA ALA A 374 -11.66 13.42 -0.20
C ALA A 374 -12.90 14.03 0.49
N GLU A 375 -12.74 14.89 1.49
CA GLU A 375 -13.83 15.54 2.24
C GLU A 375 -14.17 16.95 1.69
N VAL A 376 -13.30 17.52 0.86
CA VAL A 376 -13.43 18.90 0.34
C VAL A 376 -14.32 18.96 -0.90
N SER A 377 -13.98 18.20 -1.94
CA SER A 377 -14.70 18.18 -3.22
C SER A 377 -14.54 16.83 -3.91
N ASP A 378 -15.39 16.57 -4.90
CA ASP A 378 -15.12 15.47 -5.83
C ASP A 378 -13.79 15.73 -6.54
N ARG A 379 -13.01 14.67 -6.75
CA ARG A 379 -11.70 14.75 -7.39
C ARG A 379 -11.51 13.59 -8.33
N VAL A 380 -10.98 13.89 -9.51
CA VAL A 380 -10.47 12.89 -10.45
C VAL A 380 -9.04 13.26 -10.79
N LEU A 381 -8.11 12.32 -10.64
CA LEU A 381 -6.70 12.53 -10.89
C LEU A 381 -6.11 11.33 -11.63
N ALA A 382 -5.64 11.56 -12.86
CA ALA A 382 -4.83 10.57 -13.56
C ALA A 382 -3.38 10.64 -13.06
N LEU A 383 -2.77 9.48 -12.85
CA LEU A 383 -1.37 9.28 -12.51
C LEU A 383 -0.70 8.49 -13.66
N PRO A 384 -0.24 9.16 -14.73
CA PRO A 384 0.23 8.48 -15.93
C PRO A 384 1.46 7.59 -15.70
N SER A 385 2.41 8.04 -14.87
CA SER A 385 3.63 7.29 -14.55
C SER A 385 3.37 5.89 -14.01
N PRO A 386 2.52 5.70 -12.97
CA PRO A 386 2.12 4.37 -12.52
C PRO A 386 0.98 3.75 -13.35
N GLY A 387 0.32 4.52 -14.24
CA GLY A 387 -0.84 4.07 -15.02
C GLY A 387 -2.09 3.87 -14.16
N LEU A 388 -2.33 4.79 -13.23
CA LEU A 388 -3.45 4.74 -12.29
C LEU A 388 -4.40 5.92 -12.51
N LEU A 389 -5.66 5.76 -12.11
CA LEU A 389 -6.65 6.84 -12.08
C LEU A 389 -7.36 6.83 -10.73
N VAL A 390 -7.32 7.96 -10.02
CA VAL A 390 -7.96 8.15 -8.72
C VAL A 390 -9.28 8.89 -8.91
N GLN A 391 -10.32 8.43 -8.23
CA GLN A 391 -11.66 9.01 -8.23
C GLN A 391 -12.15 9.09 -6.78
N ALA A 392 -12.32 10.30 -6.26
CA ALA A 392 -12.84 10.57 -4.92
C ALA A 392 -14.19 11.27 -5.02
N THR A 393 -15.14 10.82 -4.20
CA THR A 393 -16.49 11.38 -4.11
C THR A 393 -16.70 11.98 -2.73
N ARG A 394 -16.92 13.29 -2.66
CA ARG A 394 -17.09 14.04 -1.40
C ARG A 394 -18.30 13.58 -0.61
N ALA A 395 -19.39 13.29 -1.30
CA ALA A 395 -20.68 12.98 -0.68
C ALA A 395 -20.63 11.74 0.23
N ASP A 396 -19.77 10.77 -0.08
CA ASP A 396 -19.60 9.54 0.70
C ASP A 396 -18.16 9.35 1.24
N GLY A 397 -17.23 10.23 0.88
CA GLY A 397 -15.81 10.18 1.27
C GLY A 397 -15.06 8.97 0.68
N ILE A 398 -15.63 8.26 -0.30
CA ILE A 398 -15.02 7.06 -0.88
C ILE A 398 -14.01 7.45 -1.94
N VAL A 399 -12.84 6.80 -1.90
CA VAL A 399 -11.82 6.87 -2.94
C VAL A 399 -11.79 5.53 -3.67
N ARG A 400 -11.78 5.61 -5.01
CA ARG A 400 -11.62 4.50 -5.93
C ARG A 400 -10.33 4.72 -6.73
N LEU A 401 -9.56 3.65 -6.90
CA LEU A 401 -8.35 3.62 -7.73
C LEU A 401 -8.57 2.62 -8.86
N HIS A 402 -8.47 3.09 -10.10
CA HIS A 402 -8.54 2.26 -11.30
C HIS A 402 -7.13 1.91 -11.77
N ASN A 403 -6.82 0.63 -11.81
CA ASN A 403 -5.48 0.12 -12.09
C ASN A 403 -5.31 -0.28 -13.56
N HIS A 404 -4.51 0.51 -14.29
CA HIS A 404 -4.18 0.32 -15.69
C HIS A 404 -2.66 0.28 -15.95
N GLY A 405 -1.84 0.11 -14.91
CA GLY A 405 -0.40 0.08 -15.12
C GLY A 405 0.45 -0.45 -13.96
N SER A 406 -0.15 -0.83 -12.84
CA SER A 406 0.56 -1.49 -11.74
C SER A 406 0.32 -3.00 -11.78
N ASP A 407 1.39 -3.77 -11.85
CA ASP A 407 1.41 -5.22 -11.69
C ASP A 407 2.66 -5.64 -10.91
N HIS A 408 2.72 -6.91 -10.49
CA HIS A 408 3.88 -7.43 -9.77
C HIS A 408 4.69 -8.45 -10.60
N VAL A 409 4.53 -8.45 -11.93
CA VAL A 409 5.18 -9.43 -12.82
C VAL A 409 6.51 -8.88 -13.33
N ARG A 410 7.62 -9.57 -13.05
CA ARG A 410 8.92 -9.10 -13.52
C ARG A 410 9.04 -9.20 -15.04
N PRO A 411 9.87 -8.37 -15.71
CA PRO A 411 9.99 -8.40 -17.17
C PRO A 411 10.45 -9.76 -17.74
N HIS A 412 11.25 -10.51 -16.97
CA HIS A 412 11.78 -11.81 -17.37
C HIS A 412 10.91 -13.01 -16.95
N GLU A 413 9.87 -12.80 -16.14
CA GLU A 413 9.00 -13.86 -15.66
C GLU A 413 7.93 -14.21 -16.70
N GLY A 414 7.70 -15.52 -16.89
CA GLY A 414 6.56 -16.01 -17.64
C GLY A 414 5.25 -15.78 -16.90
N GLU A 415 4.13 -15.77 -17.62
CA GLU A 415 2.81 -15.61 -17.01
C GLU A 415 2.17 -16.99 -16.76
N SER A 416 1.77 -17.21 -15.51
CA SER A 416 0.95 -18.35 -15.06
C SER A 416 -0.27 -17.86 -14.29
N ALA A 417 -1.44 -18.47 -14.51
CA ALA A 417 -2.64 -18.16 -13.74
C ALA A 417 -2.55 -18.61 -12.27
N ALA A 418 -1.61 -19.51 -11.94
CA ALA A 418 -1.38 -19.94 -10.55
C ALA A 418 -0.75 -18.86 -9.66
N GLU A 419 -0.20 -17.82 -10.27
CA GLU A 419 0.41 -16.67 -9.61
C GLU A 419 -0.47 -15.41 -9.76
N ASP A 420 -1.77 -15.60 -9.95
CA ASP A 420 -2.72 -14.50 -9.86
C ASP A 420 -2.66 -13.86 -8.48
N ASP A 421 -2.62 -12.53 -8.44
CA ASP A 421 -2.67 -11.77 -7.21
C ASP A 421 -3.74 -10.69 -7.36
N PRO A 422 -4.89 -10.84 -6.69
CA PRO A 422 -5.97 -9.87 -6.81
C PRO A 422 -5.63 -8.52 -6.15
N HIS A 423 -4.49 -8.38 -5.48
CA HIS A 423 -3.99 -7.09 -4.99
C HIS A 423 -3.28 -6.25 -6.08
N TYR A 424 -3.00 -6.86 -7.24
CA TYR A 424 -2.49 -6.17 -8.42
C TYR A 424 -3.37 -6.40 -9.66
N GLY A 425 -3.94 -7.59 -9.88
CA GLY A 425 -4.64 -7.95 -11.12
C GLY A 425 -5.99 -7.26 -11.35
N ARG A 426 -6.67 -6.79 -10.30
CA ARG A 426 -8.01 -6.16 -10.41
C ARG A 426 -7.98 -4.86 -11.21
N GLN A 427 -9.11 -4.55 -11.82
CA GLN A 427 -9.33 -3.28 -12.53
C GLN A 427 -9.49 -2.10 -11.57
N ALA A 428 -10.04 -2.32 -10.38
CA ALA A 428 -10.30 -1.24 -9.43
C ALA A 428 -10.23 -1.68 -7.95
N TYR A 429 -9.79 -0.74 -7.11
CA TYR A 429 -9.65 -0.85 -5.65
C TYR A 429 -10.34 0.35 -4.98
N SER A 430 -10.71 0.23 -3.71
CA SER A 430 -11.29 1.36 -2.97
C SER A 430 -10.87 1.37 -1.51
N THR A 431 -11.22 2.45 -0.83
CA THR A 431 -11.05 2.60 0.62
C THR A 431 -12.14 1.90 1.43
N ARG A 432 -13.13 1.28 0.77
CA ARG A 432 -14.30 0.66 1.40
C ARG A 432 -14.55 -0.80 1.00
N THR A 433 -13.75 -1.35 0.08
CA THR A 433 -13.87 -2.72 -0.39
C THR A 433 -12.49 -3.35 -0.55
N GLY A 434 -12.40 -4.66 -0.37
CA GLY A 434 -11.18 -5.44 -0.63
C GLY A 434 -11.47 -6.59 -1.61
N PRO A 435 -10.42 -7.24 -2.15
CA PRO A 435 -10.60 -8.42 -2.97
C PRO A 435 -11.41 -9.50 -2.25
N THR A 436 -12.21 -10.24 -2.99
CA THR A 436 -12.78 -11.50 -2.51
C THR A 436 -11.67 -12.53 -2.23
N ALA A 437 -11.81 -13.30 -1.16
CA ALA A 437 -10.83 -14.33 -0.81
C ALA A 437 -10.64 -15.40 -1.91
N PRO A 438 -9.47 -16.06 -1.99
CA PRO A 438 -9.21 -17.13 -2.95
C PRO A 438 -10.31 -18.21 -2.97
N GLY A 439 -10.67 -18.68 -4.17
CA GLY A 439 -11.75 -19.65 -4.38
C GLY A 439 -13.15 -19.05 -4.54
N ASN A 440 -13.33 -17.74 -4.28
CA ASN A 440 -14.54 -17.01 -4.65
C ASN A 440 -14.48 -16.47 -6.08
N VAL A 441 -15.62 -15.99 -6.56
CA VAL A 441 -15.66 -15.13 -7.75
C VAL A 441 -14.83 -13.87 -7.52
N ALA A 442 -13.89 -13.60 -8.43
CA ALA A 442 -13.10 -12.37 -8.41
C ALA A 442 -13.97 -11.13 -8.67
N ASP A 443 -13.79 -10.09 -7.87
CA ASP A 443 -14.47 -8.81 -8.03
C ASP A 443 -13.60 -7.79 -8.79
N ASN A 444 -14.22 -6.82 -9.45
CA ASN A 444 -13.55 -5.86 -10.35
C ASN A 444 -12.62 -6.53 -11.37
N HIS A 445 -13.11 -7.62 -11.98
CA HIS A 445 -12.35 -8.44 -12.91
C HIS A 445 -13.08 -8.58 -14.24
N LEU A 446 -12.32 -8.47 -15.33
CA LEU A 446 -12.78 -8.88 -16.66
C LEU A 446 -12.10 -10.20 -17.00
N SER A 447 -12.89 -11.25 -17.18
CA SER A 447 -12.40 -12.57 -17.57
C SER A 447 -12.91 -12.94 -18.95
N VAL A 448 -12.00 -13.38 -19.83
CA VAL A 448 -12.35 -14.11 -21.05
C VAL A 448 -12.43 -15.59 -20.69
N GLU A 449 -13.52 -16.24 -21.06
CA GLU A 449 -13.77 -17.65 -20.82
C GLU A 449 -13.67 -18.43 -22.13
N VAL A 450 -12.77 -19.42 -22.17
CA VAL A 450 -12.56 -20.27 -23.35
C VAL A 450 -12.79 -21.73 -22.99
N ALA A 451 -13.79 -22.35 -23.61
CA ALA A 451 -14.22 -23.72 -23.29
C ALA A 451 -14.48 -23.92 -21.77
N GLY A 452 -15.16 -22.95 -21.14
CA GLY A 452 -15.50 -22.98 -19.71
C GLY A 452 -14.35 -22.64 -18.75
N ARG A 453 -13.17 -22.28 -19.25
CA ARG A 453 -12.02 -21.89 -18.41
C ARG A 453 -11.90 -20.36 -18.36
N PRO A 454 -11.98 -19.74 -17.18
CA PRO A 454 -11.81 -18.30 -17.03
C PRO A 454 -10.32 -17.91 -17.09
N SER A 455 -10.07 -16.67 -17.52
CA SER A 455 -8.74 -16.07 -17.54
C SER A 455 -8.52 -15.15 -16.34
N VAL A 456 -7.27 -14.98 -15.93
CA VAL A 456 -6.82 -13.93 -15.01
C VAL A 456 -6.10 -12.80 -15.75
N ARG A 457 -5.94 -11.67 -15.06
CA ARG A 457 -5.25 -10.48 -15.57
C ARG A 457 -3.95 -10.27 -14.80
N ARG A 458 -2.81 -10.39 -15.49
CA ARG A 458 -1.48 -10.28 -14.87
C ARG A 458 -0.64 -9.14 -15.43
N ARG A 459 0.11 -9.35 -16.52
CA ARG A 459 0.98 -8.30 -17.08
C ARG A 459 0.14 -7.19 -17.72
N ILE A 460 0.23 -5.99 -17.17
CA ILE A 460 -0.58 -4.84 -17.57
C ILE A 460 0.30 -3.86 -18.34
N GLU A 461 0.00 -3.70 -19.62
CA GLU A 461 0.64 -2.71 -20.48
C GLU A 461 -0.19 -1.42 -20.46
N PRO A 462 0.28 -0.31 -19.85
CA PRO A 462 -0.45 0.95 -19.85
C PRO A 462 -0.52 1.52 -21.27
N LEU A 463 -1.71 1.97 -21.69
CA LEU A 463 -1.97 2.61 -22.98
C LEU A 463 -2.16 4.13 -22.88
N GLY A 464 -2.19 4.67 -21.66
CA GLY A 464 -2.32 6.08 -21.37
C GLY A 464 -3.26 6.36 -20.21
N ALA A 465 -3.16 7.56 -19.64
CA ALA A 465 -4.10 8.09 -18.67
C ALA A 465 -4.13 9.62 -18.78
N GLY A 466 -5.28 10.23 -18.50
CA GLY A 466 -5.46 11.67 -18.54
C GLY A 466 -6.71 12.08 -17.75
N HIS A 467 -6.81 13.35 -17.41
CA HIS A 467 -7.97 13.89 -16.71
C HIS A 467 -8.23 15.33 -17.12
N GLY A 468 -9.44 15.81 -16.84
CA GLY A 468 -9.83 17.20 -16.91
C GLY A 468 -10.71 17.56 -15.71
N ASP A 469 -11.47 18.64 -15.82
CA ASP A 469 -12.30 19.11 -14.70
C ASP A 469 -13.46 18.14 -14.42
N GLY A 470 -13.35 17.39 -13.33
CA GLY A 470 -14.39 16.46 -12.85
C GLY A 470 -14.50 15.13 -13.62
N TRP A 471 -13.60 14.86 -14.55
CA TRP A 471 -13.57 13.60 -15.31
C TRP A 471 -12.14 13.13 -15.58
N GLY A 472 -11.96 11.86 -15.90
CA GLY A 472 -10.67 11.33 -16.30
C GLY A 472 -10.73 9.90 -16.80
N TRP A 473 -9.60 9.41 -17.31
CA TRP A 473 -9.51 8.11 -17.93
C TRP A 473 -8.14 7.47 -17.73
N ALA A 474 -8.14 6.13 -17.76
CA ALA A 474 -6.93 5.34 -17.87
C ALA A 474 -7.20 4.12 -18.74
N ALA A 475 -6.17 3.66 -19.44
CA ALA A 475 -6.28 2.57 -20.38
C ALA A 475 -5.10 1.60 -20.27
N SER A 476 -5.39 0.32 -20.51
CA SER A 476 -4.38 -0.72 -20.47
C SER A 476 -4.69 -1.86 -21.43
N ARG A 477 -3.66 -2.60 -21.79
CA ARG A 477 -3.72 -3.85 -22.54
C ARG A 477 -3.24 -5.00 -21.66
N HIS A 478 -3.86 -6.15 -21.81
CA HIS A 478 -3.32 -7.39 -21.24
C HIS A 478 -3.65 -8.58 -22.15
N ARG A 479 -2.93 -9.67 -21.92
CA ARG A 479 -3.21 -10.97 -22.52
C ARG A 479 -3.92 -11.84 -21.47
N PRO A 480 -5.12 -12.36 -21.75
CA PRO A 480 -5.79 -13.32 -20.86
C PRO A 480 -4.90 -14.55 -20.60
N VAL A 481 -4.70 -14.88 -19.32
CA VAL A 481 -3.89 -16.03 -18.87
C VAL A 481 -4.80 -17.08 -18.24
N PHE A 482 -4.69 -18.35 -18.65
CA PHE A 482 -5.63 -19.40 -18.25
C PHE A 482 -4.99 -20.44 -17.33
N ALA A 483 -5.79 -21.03 -16.44
CA ALA A 483 -5.39 -22.20 -15.66
C ALA A 483 -5.53 -23.48 -16.50
N GLY A 484 -4.40 -24.12 -16.82
CA GLY A 484 -4.33 -25.40 -17.53
C GLY A 484 -4.60 -25.32 -19.05
N GLY A 485 -4.03 -26.26 -19.82
CA GLY A 485 -4.00 -26.22 -21.29
C GLY A 485 -2.92 -25.26 -21.82
N PRO A 486 -2.96 -24.84 -23.12
CA PRO A 486 -2.03 -23.84 -23.62
C PRO A 486 -2.15 -22.56 -22.77
N PRO A 487 -1.04 -22.01 -22.26
CA PRO A 487 -1.08 -20.88 -21.33
C PRO A 487 -1.66 -19.60 -21.96
N MET A 488 -1.70 -19.56 -23.29
CA MET A 488 -2.19 -18.44 -24.08
C MET A 488 -2.96 -18.93 -25.31
N VAL A 489 -3.97 -18.15 -25.70
CA VAL A 489 -4.63 -18.28 -27.00
C VAL A 489 -3.97 -17.29 -27.97
N PRO A 490 -3.37 -17.74 -29.09
CA PRO A 490 -2.70 -16.84 -30.03
C PRO A 490 -3.64 -15.74 -30.54
N GLY A 491 -3.17 -14.49 -30.50
CA GLY A 491 -3.94 -13.33 -30.93
C GLY A 491 -4.96 -12.80 -29.91
N LEU A 492 -5.29 -13.58 -28.87
CA LEU A 492 -6.21 -13.14 -27.82
C LEU A 492 -5.59 -12.00 -27.01
N ARG A 493 -6.32 -10.88 -26.94
CA ARG A 493 -5.91 -9.67 -26.23
C ARG A 493 -7.13 -8.91 -25.76
N VAL A 494 -6.97 -8.20 -24.65
CA VAL A 494 -7.98 -7.26 -24.17
C VAL A 494 -7.35 -5.88 -24.02
N ASP A 495 -7.92 -4.89 -24.70
CA ASP A 495 -7.68 -3.47 -24.42
C ASP A 495 -8.85 -2.95 -23.58
N SER A 496 -8.54 -2.29 -22.47
CA SER A 496 -9.54 -1.77 -21.51
C SER A 496 -9.33 -0.28 -21.30
N VAL A 497 -10.41 0.47 -21.29
CA VAL A 497 -10.47 1.89 -20.95
C VAL A 497 -11.49 2.07 -19.84
N THR A 498 -11.09 2.74 -18.76
CA THR A 498 -12.00 3.23 -17.73
C THR A 498 -12.07 4.74 -17.85
N VAL A 499 -13.28 5.29 -17.94
CA VAL A 499 -13.55 6.73 -17.84
C VAL A 499 -14.39 6.97 -16.59
N VAL A 500 -14.06 7.96 -15.78
CA VAL A 500 -14.79 8.29 -14.55
C VAL A 500 -15.34 9.71 -14.60
N ARG A 501 -16.51 9.90 -14.00
CA ARG A 501 -17.14 11.21 -13.78
C ARG A 501 -18.09 11.12 -12.59
N GLY A 502 -17.93 12.01 -11.60
CA GLY A 502 -18.68 11.92 -10.34
C GLY A 502 -18.48 10.56 -9.67
N ALA A 503 -19.57 9.85 -9.36
CA ALA A 503 -19.54 8.48 -8.82
C ALA A 503 -19.55 7.38 -9.89
N TYR A 504 -19.63 7.74 -11.18
CA TYR A 504 -19.83 6.79 -12.27
C TYR A 504 -18.52 6.40 -12.94
N GLU A 505 -18.50 5.16 -13.40
CA GLU A 505 -17.40 4.56 -14.16
C GLU A 505 -17.98 4.03 -15.46
N LEU A 506 -17.46 4.48 -16.60
CA LEU A 506 -17.64 3.84 -17.89
C LEU A 506 -16.48 2.87 -18.13
N ARG A 507 -16.77 1.57 -18.22
CA ARG A 507 -15.77 0.54 -18.50
C ARG A 507 -15.98 0.02 -19.93
N VAL A 508 -14.97 0.20 -20.78
CA VAL A 508 -14.97 -0.18 -22.20
C VAL A 508 -13.88 -1.21 -22.44
N HIS A 509 -14.24 -2.40 -22.91
CA HIS A 509 -13.31 -3.50 -23.17
C HIS A 509 -13.42 -3.95 -24.62
N ARG A 510 -12.32 -3.88 -25.36
CA ARG A 510 -12.19 -4.48 -26.68
C ARG A 510 -11.45 -5.80 -26.56
N VAL A 511 -12.15 -6.90 -26.80
CA VAL A 511 -11.57 -8.24 -26.85
C VAL A 511 -11.26 -8.55 -28.31
N ALA A 512 -10.00 -8.84 -28.63
CA ALA A 512 -9.54 -9.18 -29.96
C ALA A 512 -8.99 -10.61 -29.98
N GLY A 513 -9.22 -11.35 -31.07
CA GLY A 513 -8.71 -12.71 -31.26
C GLY A 513 -9.36 -13.76 -30.34
N ALA A 514 -10.60 -13.54 -29.91
CA ALA A 514 -11.33 -14.55 -29.13
C ALA A 514 -11.74 -15.74 -30.03
N PRO A 515 -11.54 -16.99 -29.57
CA PRO A 515 -11.94 -18.16 -30.32
C PRO A 515 -13.47 -18.31 -30.32
N ALA A 516 -14.00 -18.98 -31.34
CA ALA A 516 -15.43 -19.23 -31.45
C ALA A 516 -16.01 -19.88 -30.18
N GLY A 517 -17.14 -19.37 -29.70
CA GLY A 517 -17.80 -19.82 -28.47
C GLY A 517 -17.19 -19.31 -27.18
N ALA A 518 -16.17 -18.44 -27.22
CA ALA A 518 -15.67 -17.76 -26.03
C ALA A 518 -16.72 -16.78 -25.48
N ARG A 519 -16.60 -16.52 -24.17
CA ARG A 519 -17.45 -15.59 -23.43
C ARG A 519 -16.59 -14.58 -22.71
N VAL A 520 -17.20 -13.48 -22.30
CA VAL A 520 -16.58 -12.52 -21.39
C VAL A 520 -17.46 -12.35 -20.17
N THR A 521 -16.85 -12.13 -19.02
CA THR A 521 -17.52 -11.72 -17.79
C THR A 521 -16.87 -10.46 -17.24
N GLN A 522 -17.70 -9.57 -16.68
CA GLN A 522 -17.26 -8.36 -15.98
C GLN A 522 -17.91 -8.34 -14.60
N THR A 523 -17.10 -8.27 -13.54
CA THR A 523 -17.59 -8.15 -12.17
C THR A 523 -17.45 -6.73 -11.63
N GLY A 524 -18.37 -6.36 -10.75
CA GLY A 524 -18.35 -5.09 -10.04
C GLY A 524 -17.66 -5.23 -8.68
N TRP A 525 -18.03 -4.36 -7.76
CA TRP A 525 -17.46 -4.30 -6.43
C TRP A 525 -18.06 -5.35 -5.49
N ALA A 526 -17.22 -6.01 -4.69
CA ALA A 526 -17.65 -6.89 -3.62
C ALA A 526 -18.16 -6.08 -2.41
N THR A 527 -19.45 -6.22 -2.09
CA THR A 527 -20.12 -5.47 -1.00
C THR A 527 -20.88 -6.42 -0.08
N GLY A 528 -20.91 -6.11 1.22
CA GLY A 528 -21.68 -6.89 2.19
C GLY A 528 -23.15 -6.51 2.22
N PRO A 529 -24.05 -7.42 2.65
CA PRO A 529 -25.48 -7.11 2.78
C PRO A 529 -25.81 -6.08 3.87
N ASP A 530 -24.95 -5.95 4.87
CA ASP A 530 -25.19 -5.22 6.12
C ASP A 530 -24.54 -3.82 6.08
N GLU A 531 -23.84 -3.50 4.99
CA GLU A 531 -23.23 -2.19 4.79
C GLU A 531 -24.13 -1.29 3.93
N PRO A 532 -24.16 0.02 4.20
CA PRO A 532 -24.87 0.99 3.36
C PRO A 532 -24.14 1.27 2.03
N LEU A 533 -23.42 0.28 1.50
CA LEU A 533 -22.54 0.40 0.34
C LEU A 533 -23.15 -0.33 -0.84
N VAL A 534 -23.43 0.40 -1.92
CA VAL A 534 -24.10 -0.12 -3.11
C VAL A 534 -23.08 -0.32 -4.23
N SER A 535 -23.04 -1.53 -4.78
CA SER A 535 -22.30 -1.91 -5.98
C SER A 535 -23.28 -2.16 -7.12
N SER A 536 -23.14 -1.45 -8.24
CA SER A 536 -24.03 -1.56 -9.39
C SER A 536 -23.24 -1.76 -10.68
N LEU A 537 -23.78 -2.60 -11.57
CA LEU A 537 -23.35 -2.75 -12.95
C LEU A 537 -24.54 -2.61 -13.89
N HIS A 538 -24.33 -1.97 -15.03
CA HIS A 538 -25.35 -1.82 -16.06
C HIS A 538 -24.73 -2.02 -17.45
N ALA A 539 -25.25 -2.98 -18.22
CA ALA A 539 -24.80 -3.26 -19.57
C ALA A 539 -25.26 -2.15 -20.55
N LEU A 540 -24.34 -1.65 -21.37
CA LEU A 540 -24.63 -0.77 -22.50
C LEU A 540 -24.48 -1.49 -23.84
N HIS A 541 -23.45 -2.32 -23.99
CA HIS A 541 -23.18 -3.06 -25.23
C HIS A 541 -22.37 -4.33 -24.98
N GLY A 542 -22.60 -5.37 -25.78
CA GLY A 542 -21.83 -6.62 -25.76
C GLY A 542 -22.04 -7.53 -24.52
N PHE A 543 -22.88 -7.13 -23.57
CA PHE A 543 -23.25 -7.93 -22.41
C PHE A 543 -24.75 -8.22 -22.41
N ASP A 544 -25.13 -9.32 -21.75
CA ASP A 544 -26.51 -9.64 -21.41
C ASP A 544 -27.07 -8.52 -20.49
N PRO A 545 -28.35 -8.11 -20.66
CA PRO A 545 -28.86 -6.85 -20.11
C PRO A 545 -29.03 -6.83 -18.58
N ALA A 546 -29.18 -7.99 -17.93
CA ALA A 546 -29.44 -8.08 -16.49
C ALA A 546 -28.21 -8.64 -15.76
N PRO A 547 -27.61 -7.89 -14.79
CA PRO A 547 -26.51 -8.40 -14.00
C PRO A 547 -26.97 -9.52 -13.06
N GLU A 548 -26.17 -10.57 -12.97
CA GLU A 548 -26.36 -11.66 -12.00
C GLU A 548 -25.66 -11.31 -10.67
N PRO A 549 -26.36 -11.36 -9.53
CA PRO A 549 -25.73 -11.18 -8.23
C PRO A 549 -25.09 -12.50 -7.76
N LEU A 550 -23.76 -12.55 -7.75
CA LEU A 550 -23.00 -13.68 -7.23
C LEU A 550 -22.70 -13.54 -5.74
N ARG A 551 -22.41 -14.67 -5.08
CA ARG A 551 -22.01 -14.73 -3.68
C ARG A 551 -20.53 -15.09 -3.56
N ALA A 552 -19.84 -14.41 -2.66
CA ALA A 552 -18.49 -14.74 -2.19
C ALA A 552 -18.57 -15.06 -0.68
N PRO A 553 -18.84 -16.33 -0.30
CA PRO A 553 -19.12 -16.71 1.10
C PRO A 553 -17.95 -16.50 2.08
N GLN A 554 -16.70 -16.53 1.62
CA GLN A 554 -15.52 -16.23 2.46
C GLN A 554 -15.24 -14.72 2.58
N GLY A 555 -16.04 -13.87 1.91
CA GLY A 555 -16.01 -12.43 2.08
C GLY A 555 -14.73 -11.75 1.61
N THR A 556 -14.43 -10.64 2.26
CA THR A 556 -13.29 -9.75 2.00
C THR A 556 -12.69 -9.30 3.34
N ALA A 557 -11.67 -8.43 3.30
CA ALA A 557 -11.14 -7.77 4.48
C ALA A 557 -12.15 -6.85 5.22
N TYR A 558 -13.27 -6.51 4.59
CA TYR A 558 -14.28 -5.56 5.09
C TYR A 558 -15.55 -6.26 5.58
N VAL A 559 -15.94 -7.36 4.91
CA VAL A 559 -17.21 -8.03 5.17
C VAL A 559 -17.02 -9.54 5.24
N ARG A 560 -17.75 -10.19 6.15
CA ARG A 560 -17.68 -11.64 6.37
C ARG A 560 -18.09 -12.46 5.14
N TRP A 561 -19.04 -11.96 4.36
CA TRP A 561 -19.43 -12.50 3.07
C TRP A 561 -19.84 -11.34 2.16
N ALA A 562 -19.65 -11.50 0.85
CA ALA A 562 -19.93 -10.44 -0.11
C ALA A 562 -20.88 -10.89 -1.22
N ARG A 563 -21.53 -9.91 -1.84
CA ARG A 563 -22.20 -10.02 -3.14
C ARG A 563 -21.39 -9.29 -4.19
N VAL A 564 -21.34 -9.88 -5.39
CA VAL A 564 -20.60 -9.34 -6.54
C VAL A 564 -21.54 -9.33 -7.74
N PRO A 565 -21.94 -8.16 -8.29
CA PRO A 565 -22.69 -8.12 -9.54
C PRO A 565 -21.80 -8.57 -10.70
N ARG A 566 -22.34 -9.38 -11.60
CA ARG A 566 -21.64 -9.88 -12.80
C ARG A 566 -22.46 -9.64 -14.05
N LEU A 567 -21.82 -9.11 -15.08
CA LEU A 567 -22.29 -9.14 -16.46
C LEU A 567 -21.58 -10.26 -17.23
N ALA A 568 -22.27 -10.87 -18.20
CA ALA A 568 -21.69 -11.87 -19.09
C ALA A 568 -22.11 -11.58 -20.53
N GLY A 569 -21.33 -12.02 -21.52
CA GLY A 569 -21.68 -11.85 -22.93
C GLY A 569 -20.83 -12.73 -23.84
N PRO A 570 -21.24 -12.95 -25.11
CA PRO A 570 -20.45 -13.69 -26.09
C PRO A 570 -19.25 -12.85 -26.57
N ALA A 571 -18.09 -13.47 -26.76
CA ALA A 571 -16.88 -12.82 -27.28
C ALA A 571 -16.30 -13.67 -28.41
N ASP A 572 -16.65 -13.38 -29.67
CA ASP A 572 -16.14 -14.08 -30.86
C ASP A 572 -15.33 -13.12 -31.74
N GLY A 573 -14.16 -13.56 -32.20
CA GLY A 573 -13.26 -12.77 -33.02
C GLY A 573 -12.85 -11.47 -32.33
N THR A 574 -13.33 -10.33 -32.85
CA THR A 574 -13.16 -9.02 -32.21
C THR A 574 -14.52 -8.48 -31.78
N SER A 575 -14.65 -8.18 -30.50
CA SER A 575 -15.89 -7.74 -29.87
C SER A 575 -15.64 -6.58 -28.90
N LEU A 576 -16.67 -5.77 -28.69
CA LEU A 576 -16.66 -4.63 -27.80
C LEU A 576 -17.69 -4.84 -26.68
N HIS A 577 -17.26 -4.60 -25.44
CA HIS A 577 -18.09 -4.78 -24.25
C HIS A 577 -18.06 -3.53 -23.40
N VAL A 578 -19.24 -2.98 -23.12
CA VAL A 578 -19.38 -1.68 -22.49
C VAL A 578 -20.40 -1.75 -21.37
N CYS A 579 -19.99 -1.27 -20.20
CA CYS A 579 -20.87 -1.18 -19.06
C CYS A 579 -20.61 0.08 -18.25
N LEU A 580 -21.61 0.48 -17.49
CA LEU A 580 -21.46 1.42 -16.39
C LEU A 580 -21.23 0.63 -15.10
N ALA A 581 -20.38 1.15 -14.23
CA ALA A 581 -20.22 0.69 -12.87
C ALA A 581 -20.33 1.86 -11.88
N ALA A 582 -20.77 1.56 -10.67
CA ALA A 582 -20.73 2.50 -9.55
C ALA A 582 -20.55 1.73 -8.24
N LEU A 583 -19.73 2.31 -7.36
CA LEU A 583 -19.70 2.02 -5.94
C LEU A 583 -20.15 3.29 -5.25
N THR A 584 -21.04 3.27 -4.26
CA THR A 584 -21.38 4.47 -3.49
C THR A 584 -22.02 4.13 -2.16
N ALA A 585 -21.82 4.99 -1.16
CA ALA A 585 -22.59 4.95 0.09
C ALA A 585 -23.66 6.05 0.18
N ALA A 586 -23.96 6.74 -0.94
CA ALA A 586 -25.04 7.71 -1.01
C ALA A 586 -26.41 7.01 -0.79
N PRO A 587 -27.33 7.62 -0.03
CA PRO A 587 -28.65 7.03 0.21
C PRO A 587 -29.50 7.07 -1.08
N GLY A 588 -30.10 5.93 -1.43
CA GLY A 588 -31.00 5.81 -2.57
C GLY A 588 -30.36 6.17 -3.92
N PRO A 589 -29.24 5.53 -4.32
CA PRO A 589 -28.64 5.81 -5.62
C PRO A 589 -29.65 5.49 -6.73
N GLY A 590 -29.87 6.45 -7.62
CA GLY A 590 -30.77 6.27 -8.76
C GLY A 590 -30.30 5.14 -9.70
N PRO A 591 -31.16 4.66 -10.61
CA PRO A 591 -30.78 3.61 -11.56
C PRO A 591 -29.56 4.04 -12.39
N LEU A 592 -28.53 3.20 -12.44
CA LEU A 592 -27.29 3.50 -13.16
C LEU A 592 -27.51 3.76 -14.66
N ALA A 593 -28.57 3.19 -15.24
CA ALA A 593 -29.01 3.44 -16.61
C ALA A 593 -29.34 4.93 -16.88
N GLN A 594 -29.71 5.69 -15.85
CA GLN A 594 -30.03 7.12 -15.97
C GLN A 594 -28.79 8.01 -15.93
N ALA A 595 -27.58 7.46 -15.72
CA ALA A 595 -26.35 8.23 -15.77
C ALA A 595 -25.97 8.67 -17.19
N VAL A 596 -26.57 8.05 -18.22
CA VAL A 596 -26.34 8.35 -19.63
C VAL A 596 -27.67 8.55 -20.35
N THR A 597 -27.72 9.53 -21.26
CA THR A 597 -28.92 9.85 -22.05
C THR A 597 -28.83 9.33 -23.49
N GLU A 598 -27.62 9.27 -24.04
CA GLU A 598 -27.34 8.79 -25.39
C GLU A 598 -26.16 7.83 -25.34
N PHE A 599 -26.20 6.78 -26.16
CA PHE A 599 -25.11 5.83 -26.36
C PHE A 599 -25.08 5.36 -27.80
N THR A 600 -23.92 5.45 -28.46
CA THR A 600 -23.68 4.95 -29.81
C THR A 600 -22.35 4.21 -29.89
N THR A 601 -22.27 3.26 -30.81
CA THR A 601 -21.07 2.44 -31.05
C THR A 601 -21.04 2.01 -32.51
N ASP A 602 -19.85 1.93 -33.09
CA ASP A 602 -19.61 1.32 -34.41
C ASP A 602 -19.46 -0.21 -34.34
N GLY A 603 -19.61 -0.77 -33.13
CA GLY A 603 -19.61 -2.20 -32.82
C GLY A 603 -18.25 -2.78 -32.45
N THR A 604 -17.13 -2.18 -32.82
CA THR A 604 -15.79 -2.79 -32.57
C THR A 604 -14.64 -1.83 -32.31
N THR A 605 -14.74 -0.57 -32.74
CA THR A 605 -13.62 0.39 -32.76
C THR A 605 -13.83 1.60 -31.87
N GLY A 606 -15.07 1.94 -31.48
CA GLY A 606 -15.29 3.02 -30.55
C GLY A 606 -16.71 3.16 -30.03
N VAL A 607 -16.85 3.95 -28.98
CA VAL A 607 -18.13 4.35 -28.38
C VAL A 607 -18.20 5.84 -28.17
N GLU A 608 -19.41 6.38 -28.23
CA GLU A 608 -19.76 7.72 -27.80
C GLU A 608 -20.96 7.65 -26.85
N LEU A 609 -20.93 8.44 -25.78
CA LEU A 609 -22.06 8.60 -24.89
C LEU A 609 -22.23 10.04 -24.42
N ALA A 610 -23.46 10.39 -24.06
CA ALA A 610 -23.77 11.64 -23.36
C ALA A 610 -24.10 11.34 -21.90
N TRP A 611 -23.42 12.01 -20.98
CA TRP A 611 -23.71 11.96 -19.56
C TRP A 611 -24.98 12.76 -19.27
N ALA A 612 -25.87 12.17 -18.47
CA ALA A 612 -27.13 12.84 -18.10
C ALA A 612 -26.88 14.10 -17.25
N ASP A 613 -25.88 14.04 -16.37
CA ASP A 613 -25.47 15.17 -15.56
C ASP A 613 -24.55 16.10 -16.37
N GLY A 614 -24.98 17.34 -16.58
CA GLY A 614 -24.23 18.39 -17.28
C GLY A 614 -24.01 18.17 -18.78
N GLY A 615 -24.68 17.19 -19.41
CA GLY A 615 -24.75 17.03 -20.87
C GLY A 615 -23.45 16.66 -21.59
N GLY A 616 -22.34 16.45 -20.86
CA GLY A 616 -21.04 16.24 -21.47
C GLY A 616 -20.98 14.97 -22.32
N ARG A 617 -20.23 14.99 -23.41
CA ARG A 617 -20.04 13.84 -24.30
C ARG A 617 -18.67 13.22 -24.11
N THR A 618 -18.63 11.90 -23.94
CA THR A 618 -17.38 11.13 -23.91
C THR A 618 -17.29 10.26 -25.15
N ARG A 619 -16.15 10.31 -25.84
CA ARG A 619 -15.81 9.40 -26.93
C ARG A 619 -14.58 8.58 -26.58
N VAL A 620 -14.64 7.28 -26.81
CA VAL A 620 -13.53 6.34 -26.64
C VAL A 620 -13.32 5.63 -27.98
N SER A 621 -12.09 5.65 -28.49
CA SER A 621 -11.71 4.89 -29.69
C SER A 621 -10.52 4.00 -29.40
N PHE A 622 -10.40 2.89 -30.14
CA PHE A 622 -9.24 2.01 -30.17
C PHE A 622 -8.47 2.17 -31.50
N ASP A 623 -7.18 1.84 -31.51
CA ASP A 623 -6.27 1.89 -32.67
C ASP A 623 -6.03 3.30 -33.30
N PRO A 624 -5.38 4.24 -32.59
CA PRO A 624 -4.86 4.13 -31.22
C PRO A 624 -5.93 4.45 -30.16
N VAL A 625 -5.65 4.09 -28.90
CA VAL A 625 -6.52 4.47 -27.78
C VAL A 625 -6.57 6.00 -27.68
N ARG A 626 -7.78 6.56 -27.78
CA ARG A 626 -8.04 7.97 -27.53
C ARG A 626 -9.32 8.13 -26.73
N VAL A 627 -9.29 9.05 -25.78
CA VAL A 627 -10.46 9.44 -25.00
C VAL A 627 -10.60 10.96 -25.10
N THR A 628 -11.75 11.41 -25.57
CA THR A 628 -12.10 12.84 -25.60
C THR A 628 -13.36 13.08 -24.78
N HIS A 629 -13.40 14.22 -24.10
CA HIS A 629 -14.57 14.67 -23.38
C HIS A 629 -14.89 16.10 -23.78
N GLU A 630 -16.12 16.33 -24.21
CA GLU A 630 -16.66 17.65 -24.54
C GLU A 630 -17.66 18.03 -23.44
N ALA A 631 -17.50 19.22 -22.85
CA ALA A 631 -18.49 19.75 -21.91
C ALA A 631 -19.82 20.00 -22.62
N GLY A 632 -20.93 19.76 -21.93
CA GLY A 632 -22.29 19.90 -22.46
C GLY A 632 -22.82 21.32 -22.42
#